data_AF-A0A3A5V6X7-F1
#
_entry.id   AF-A0A3A5V6X7-F1
#
_cell.length_a   1.000
_cell.length_b   1.000
_cell.length_c   1.000
_cell.angle_alpha   90.00
_cell.angle_beta   90.00
_cell.angle_gamma   90.00
#
_symmetry.space_group_name_H-M   'P 1'
#
loop_
_entity.id
_entity.type
_entity.pdbx_description
1 polymer ?
#
loop_
_entity_poly.entity_id
_entity_poly.type
_entity_poly.pdbx_seq_one_letter_code
_entity_poly.pdbx_strand_id
1 'polypeptide(L)' 'MSIEQRRNLVVSFLKKCVKYANDSIDRKTERGVEEEEISRWSAYRDFTEHAVMEVSRGDLDSWLEEE' A
#
# COMPACT_ATOMS: atom_id res chain seq x y z
N MET A 1 -21.01 1.78 -7.66
CA MET A 1 -20.22 2.91 -7.10
C MET A 1 -19.65 3.69 -8.26
N SER A 2 -19.47 5.01 -8.19
CA SER A 2 -18.72 5.72 -9.23
C SER A 2 -17.25 5.26 -9.24
N ILE A 3 -16.56 5.44 -10.38
CA ILE A 3 -15.13 5.12 -10.49
C ILE A 3 -14.31 5.87 -9.42
N GLU A 4 -14.67 7.14 -9.16
CA GLU A 4 -14.06 7.97 -8.13
C GLU A 4 -14.29 7.39 -6.72
N GLN A 5 -15.50 6.91 -6.41
CA GLN A 5 -15.78 6.25 -5.14
C GLN A 5 -14.96 4.97 -4.96
N ARG A 6 -14.79 4.18 -6.04
CA ARG A 6 -13.96 2.96 -6.02
C ARG A 6 -12.48 3.30 -5.82
N ARG A 7 -11.94 4.28 -6.55
CA ARG A 7 -10.57 4.80 -6.33
C ARG A 7 -10.36 5.21 -4.87
N ASN A 8 -11.26 6.04 -4.34
CA ASN A 8 -11.14 6.55 -2.97
C ASN A 8 -11.17 5.42 -1.93
N LEU A 9 -12.01 4.40 -2.15
CA LEU A 9 -12.05 3.21 -1.30
C LEU A 9 -10.72 2.45 -1.34
N VAL A 10 -10.20 2.16 -2.54
CA VAL A 10 -8.95 1.41 -2.73
C VAL A 10 -7.75 2.20 -2.20
N VAL A 11 -7.63 3.48 -2.51
CA VAL A 11 -6.59 4.38 -1.96
C VAL A 11 -6.62 4.39 -0.44
N SER A 12 -7.80 4.47 0.17
CA SER A 12 -7.94 4.47 1.63
C SER A 12 -7.50 3.15 2.24
N PHE A 13 -7.77 2.02 1.57
CA PHE A 13 -7.30 0.71 1.99
C PHE A 13 -5.77 0.58 1.86
N LEU A 14 -5.20 0.93 0.71
CA LEU A 14 -3.76 0.85 0.46
C LEU A 14 -2.97 1.76 1.41
N LYS A 15 -3.48 2.95 1.75
CA LYS A 15 -2.86 3.81 2.78
C LYS A 15 -2.82 3.16 4.16
N LYS A 16 -3.83 2.36 4.52
CA LYS A 16 -3.79 1.57 5.77
C LYS A 16 -2.75 0.46 5.69
N CYS A 17 -2.57 -0.17 4.53
CA CYS A 17 -1.50 -1.15 4.30
C CYS A 17 -0.11 -0.53 4.45
N VAL A 18 0.13 0.66 3.88
CA VAL A 18 1.39 1.40 4.04
C VAL A 18 1.65 1.71 5.51
N LYS A 19 0.65 2.23 6.23
CA LYS A 19 0.77 2.48 7.67
C LYS A 19 1.11 1.21 8.44
N TYR A 20 0.39 0.12 8.16
CA TYR A 20 0.64 -1.16 8.82
C TYR A 20 2.05 -1.69 8.54
N ALA A 21 2.57 -1.49 7.33
CA ALA A 21 3.94 -1.86 6.97
C ALA A 21 4.96 -1.05 7.77
N ASN A 22 4.79 0.28 7.86
CA ASN A 22 5.64 1.14 8.70
C ASN A 22 5.64 0.68 10.17
N ASP A 23 4.44 0.54 10.76
CA ASP A 23 4.32 0.08 12.16
C ASP A 23 4.96 -1.32 12.34
N SER A 24 4.95 -2.16 11.30
CA SER A 24 5.55 -3.49 11.31
C SER A 24 7.07 -3.48 11.15
N ILE A 25 7.63 -2.50 10.44
CA ILE A 25 9.06 -2.25 10.33
C ILE A 25 9.58 -1.78 11.68
N ASP A 26 8.96 -0.76 12.27
CA ASP A 26 9.37 -0.18 13.56
C ASP A 26 9.48 -1.26 14.65
N ARG A 27 8.43 -2.09 14.80
CA ARG A 27 8.44 -3.19 15.77
C ARG A 27 9.51 -4.26 15.50
N LYS A 28 9.87 -4.48 14.23
CA LYS A 28 10.89 -5.49 13.85
C LYS A 28 12.30 -4.95 14.10
N THR A 29 12.53 -3.69 13.79
CA THR A 29 13.78 -2.97 14.11
C THR A 29 14.02 -2.96 15.61
N GLU A 30 12.99 -2.64 16.42
CA GLU A 30 13.09 -2.67 17.90
C GLU A 30 13.40 -4.06 18.46
N ARG A 31 12.93 -5.13 17.81
CA ARG A 31 13.16 -6.52 18.22
C ARG A 31 14.49 -7.10 17.71
N GLY A 32 15.25 -6.36 16.91
CA GLY A 32 16.48 -6.85 16.29
C GLY A 32 16.24 -7.99 15.30
N VAL A 33 15.11 -7.96 14.57
CA VAL A 33 14.84 -8.94 13.50
C VAL A 33 15.84 -8.75 12.36
N GLU A 34 16.18 -9.86 11.68
CA GLU A 34 17.09 -9.88 10.55
C GLU A 34 16.81 -8.79 9.50
N GLU A 35 17.87 -8.14 9.03
CA GLU A 35 17.81 -7.03 8.07
C GLU A 35 17.12 -7.45 6.76
N GLU A 36 17.28 -8.70 6.33
CA GLU A 36 16.61 -9.25 5.15
C GLU A 36 15.08 -9.22 5.30
N GLU A 37 14.54 -9.48 6.50
CA GLU A 37 13.12 -9.39 6.73
C GLU A 37 12.63 -7.95 6.74
N ILE A 38 13.38 -7.04 7.37
CA ILE A 38 13.08 -5.60 7.36
C ILE A 38 13.08 -5.06 5.92
N SER A 39 14.02 -5.51 5.08
CA SER A 39 14.11 -5.15 3.67
C SER A 39 12.88 -5.60 2.87
N ARG A 40 12.39 -6.84 3.10
CA ARG A 40 11.14 -7.33 2.49
C ARG A 40 9.93 -6.47 2.86
N TRP A 41 9.83 -6.06 4.13
CA TRP A 41 8.76 -5.16 4.58
C TRP A 41 8.88 -3.75 3.99
N SER A 42 10.10 -3.24 3.83
CA SER A 42 10.36 -1.96 3.18
C SER A 42 9.96 -1.99 1.70
N ALA A 43 10.32 -3.04 0.98
CA ALA A 43 9.90 -3.22 -0.40
C ALA A 43 8.36 -3.29 -0.53
N TYR A 44 7.69 -4.06 0.34
CA TYR A 44 6.23 -4.11 0.37
C TYR A 44 5.59 -2.72 0.58
N ARG A 45 6.11 -1.94 1.55
CA ARG A 45 5.66 -0.56 1.79
C ARG A 45 5.82 0.29 0.54
N ASP A 46 7.00 0.29 -0.07
CA ASP A 46 7.34 1.18 -1.19
C ASP A 46 6.48 0.90 -2.43
N PHE A 47 6.32 -0.37 -2.80
CA PHE A 47 5.43 -0.74 -3.90
C PHE A 47 3.95 -0.47 -3.59
N THR A 48 3.53 -0.61 -2.33
CA THR A 48 2.16 -0.24 -1.94
C THR A 48 1.94 1.27 -2.03
N GLU A 49 2.92 2.08 -1.62
CA GLU A 49 2.86 3.54 -1.78
C GLU A 49 2.86 3.96 -3.25
N HIS A 50 3.60 3.25 -4.10
CA HIS A 50 3.52 3.43 -5.55
C HIS A 50 2.11 3.15 -6.08
N ALA A 51 1.51 2.02 -5.69
CA ALA A 51 0.15 1.67 -6.08
C ALA A 51 -0.89 2.69 -5.59
N VAL A 52 -0.71 3.29 -4.40
CA VAL A 52 -1.55 4.42 -3.94
C VAL A 52 -1.53 5.56 -4.97
N MET A 53 -0.37 5.89 -5.51
CA MET A 53 -0.23 6.96 -6.50
C MET A 53 -0.92 6.61 -7.81
N GLU A 54 -0.71 5.40 -8.34
CA GLU A 54 -1.32 4.95 -9.60
C GLU A 54 -2.86 4.95 -9.51
N VAL A 55 -3.44 4.38 -8.44
CA VAL A 55 -4.89 4.40 -8.23
C VAL A 55 -5.42 5.83 -8.04
N SER A 56 -4.68 6.69 -7.32
CA SER A 56 -5.10 8.08 -7.10
C SER A 56 -5.12 8.92 -8.38
N ARG A 57 -4.24 8.60 -9.33
CA ARG A 57 -4.15 9.26 -10.65
C ARG A 57 -5.14 8.71 -11.67
N GLY A 58 -5.69 7.54 -11.40
CA GLY A 58 -6.58 6.84 -12.32
C GLY A 58 -5.86 5.96 -13.34
N ASP A 59 -4.56 5.73 -13.16
CA ASP A 59 -3.75 4.90 -14.05
C ASP A 59 -4.26 3.44 -14.07
N LEU A 60 -4.95 3.01 -13.01
CA LEU A 60 -5.53 1.68 -12.82
C LEU A 60 -7.06 1.64 -12.89
N ASP A 61 -7.70 2.61 -13.54
CA ASP A 61 -9.16 2.66 -13.65
C ASP A 61 -9.79 1.43 -14.26
N SER A 62 -9.16 0.88 -15.30
CA SER A 62 -9.64 -0.32 -16.00
C SER A 62 -9.77 -1.54 -15.08
N TRP A 63 -9.10 -1.54 -13.92
CA TRP A 63 -9.20 -2.63 -12.92
C TRP A 63 -10.38 -2.43 -11.95
N LEU A 64 -10.99 -1.24 -11.95
CA LEU A 64 -12.07 -0.83 -11.06
C LEU A 64 -13.41 -0.67 -11.80
N GLU A 65 -13.42 -0.95 -13.10
CA GLU A 65 -14.64 -1.10 -13.89
C GLU A 65 -15.36 -2.41 -13.52
N GLU A 66 -16.69 -2.43 -13.67
CA GLU A 66 -17.46 -3.67 -13.46
C GLU A 66 -17.30 -4.54 -14.72
N GLU A 67 -17.10 -5.85 -14.53
CA GLU A 67 -17.09 -6.86 -15.63
C GLU A 67 -18.45 -6.99 -16.32
#